data_AF-A0A1D6M6R2-F1
#
_entry.id   AF-A0A1D6M6R2-F1
#
_cell.length_a   1.000
_cell.length_b   1.000
_cell.length_c   1.000
_cell.angle_alpha   90.00
_cell.angle_beta   90.00
_cell.angle_gamma   90.00
#
_symmetry.space_group_name_H-M   'P 1'
#
loop_
_entity.id
_entity.type
_entity.pdbx_description
1 polymer ?
#
loop_
_entity_poly.entity_id
_entity_poly.type
_entity_poly.pdbx_seq_one_letter_code
_entity_poly.pdbx_strand_id
1 'polypeptide(L)'
;MLAKLLECWPAMEYDVSDCKQILLPDSFLGHFTLYVLNMDTRSIYIMDSMHIPSWFKGDHPSMHNIHNIHYIANNMNVVMELANPTWKDDIYMWRRIVPTWVPRTLNW
;
A
#
# COMPACT_ATOMS: atom_id res chain seq x y z
N MET A 1 6.67 -17.33 3.82
CA MET A 1 5.20 -17.34 4.03
C MET A 1 4.45 -16.51 2.99
N LEU A 2 5.01 -15.41 2.49
CA LEU A 2 4.50 -14.65 1.32
C LEU A 2 4.57 -15.44 -0.01
N ALA A 3 5.63 -16.23 -0.19
CA ALA A 3 5.82 -17.09 -1.37
C ALA A 3 4.77 -18.21 -1.55
N LYS A 4 4.02 -18.57 -0.50
CA LYS A 4 2.89 -19.52 -0.62
C LYS A 4 1.63 -18.87 -1.18
N LEU A 5 1.53 -17.54 -1.20
CA LEU A 5 0.37 -16.80 -1.70
C LEU A 5 0.50 -16.45 -3.19
N LEU A 6 1.73 -16.45 -3.71
CA LEU A 6 2.09 -16.06 -5.07
C LEU A 6 3.01 -17.16 -5.62
N GLU A 7 2.43 -18.14 -6.32
CA GLU A 7 3.04 -19.43 -6.74
C GLU A 7 4.34 -19.36 -7.58
N CYS A 8 4.92 -18.17 -7.78
CA CYS A 8 6.03 -17.92 -8.70
C CYS A 8 7.21 -17.11 -8.10
N TRP A 9 7.37 -17.07 -6.77
CA TRP A 9 8.55 -16.40 -6.19
C TRP A 9 9.80 -17.29 -6.31
N PRO A 10 10.97 -16.78 -6.77
CA PRO A 10 12.24 -17.51 -6.66
C PRO A 10 12.47 -17.98 -5.22
N ALA A 11 13.08 -19.16 -5.05
CA ALA A 11 13.38 -19.79 -3.76
C ALA A 11 14.46 -19.04 -2.97
N MET A 12 14.16 -17.80 -2.63
CA MET A 12 15.03 -16.86 -1.95
C MET A 12 14.31 -16.44 -0.68
N GLU A 13 14.91 -16.74 0.47
CA GLU A 13 14.44 -16.30 1.77
C GLU A 13 14.66 -14.79 1.87
N TYR A 14 13.68 -14.01 1.41
CA TYR A 14 13.65 -12.57 1.65
C TYR A 14 12.91 -12.31 2.97
N ASP A 15 13.60 -11.66 3.90
CA ASP A 15 12.95 -11.07 5.06
C ASP A 15 12.30 -9.75 4.63
N VAL A 16 10.96 -9.73 4.68
CA VAL A 16 10.16 -8.55 4.37
C VAL A 16 10.47 -7.36 5.29
N SER A 17 11.01 -7.63 6.50
CA SER A 17 11.38 -6.59 7.45
C SER A 17 12.66 -5.84 7.07
N ASP A 18 13.48 -6.42 6.19
CA ASP A 18 14.68 -5.77 5.64
C ASP A 18 14.39 -4.94 4.38
N CYS A 19 13.18 -5.04 3.83
CA CYS A 19 12.81 -4.24 2.66
C CYS A 19 12.76 -2.75 3.02
N LYS A 20 13.38 -1.89 2.19
CA LYS A 20 13.19 -0.43 2.33
C LYS A 20 11.83 0.03 1.80
N GLN A 21 11.35 -0.65 0.77
CA GLN A 21 10.07 -0.37 0.13
C GLN A 21 9.37 -1.68 -0.21
N ILE A 22 8.07 -1.72 0.01
CA ILE A 22 7.20 -2.83 -0.36
C ILE A 22 6.15 -2.30 -1.32
N LEU A 23 6.13 -2.84 -2.54
CA LEU A 23 5.23 -2.44 -3.60
C LEU A 23 4.07 -3.43 -3.67
N LEU A 24 2.85 -2.93 -3.49
CA LEU A 24 1.62 -3.71 -3.45
C LEU A 24 0.69 -3.24 -4.56
N PRO A 25 0.71 -3.90 -5.73
CA PRO A 25 -0.26 -3.61 -6.78
C PRO A 25 -1.64 -4.13 -6.38
N ASP A 26 -2.66 -3.30 -6.60
CA ASP A 26 -4.07 -3.67 -6.47
C ASP A 26 -4.76 -3.46 -7.82
N SER A 27 -5.72 -4.32 -8.12
CA SER A 27 -6.51 -4.27 -9.35
C SER A 27 -7.98 -4.53 -9.01
N PHE A 28 -8.82 -3.53 -9.24
CA PHE A 28 -10.26 -3.65 -9.03
C PHE A 28 -11.01 -3.14 -10.26
N LEU A 29 -11.86 -4.00 -10.84
CA LEU A 29 -12.68 -3.68 -12.01
C LEU A 29 -11.91 -3.04 -13.20
N GLY A 30 -10.69 -3.52 -13.45
CA GLY A 30 -9.84 -3.02 -14.56
C GLY A 30 -9.10 -1.71 -14.25
N HIS A 31 -9.25 -1.18 -13.04
CA HIS A 31 -8.46 -0.06 -12.53
C HIS A 31 -7.31 -0.57 -11.65
N PHE A 32 -6.13 0.03 -11.82
CA PHE A 32 -4.92 -0.34 -11.10
C PHE A 32 -4.47 0.79 -10.18
N THR A 33 -4.18 0.41 -8.93
CA THR A 33 -3.60 1.28 -7.91
C THR A 33 -2.34 0.63 -7.38
N LEU A 34 -1.27 1.41 -7.22
CA LEU A 34 -0.05 0.95 -6.57
C LEU A 34 0.10 1.59 -5.20
N TYR A 35 0.16 0.75 -4.16
CA TYR A 35 0.52 1.19 -2.82
C TYR A 35 1.99 0.91 -2.57
N VAL A 36 2.72 1.90 -2.08
CA VAL A 36 4.13 1.72 -1.70
C VAL A 36 4.32 2.03 -0.23
N LEU A 37 4.64 1.01 0.54
CA LEU A 37 5.05 1.15 1.93
C LEU A 37 6.53 1.53 1.93
N ASN A 38 6.83 2.77 2.31
CA ASN A 38 8.20 3.18 2.57
C ASN A 38 8.50 2.94 4.04
N MET A 39 9.33 1.93 4.29
CA MET A 39 9.67 1.50 5.63
C MET A 39 10.50 2.60 6.32
N ASP A 40 11.50 3.19 5.65
CA ASP A 40 12.36 4.21 6.27
C ASP A 40 11.57 5.43 6.78
N THR A 41 10.62 5.93 5.99
CA THR A 41 9.86 7.16 6.31
C THR A 41 8.52 6.91 6.98
N ARG A 42 8.15 5.64 7.23
CA ARG A 42 6.85 5.25 7.80
C ARG A 42 5.69 5.92 7.08
N SER A 43 5.64 5.71 5.76
CA SER A 43 4.66 6.34 4.88
C SER A 43 4.09 5.39 3.83
N ILE A 44 2.83 5.59 3.48
CA ILE A 44 2.13 4.88 2.40
C ILE A 44 1.94 5.84 1.24
N TYR A 45 2.60 5.58 0.11
CA TYR A 45 2.31 6.26 -1.15
C TYR A 45 1.13 5.58 -1.82
N ILE A 46 0.16 6.37 -2.27
CA ILE A 46 -1.06 5.89 -2.93
C ILE A 46 -1.01 6.39 -4.36
N MET A 47 -0.48 5.56 -5.26
CA MET A 47 -0.35 5.86 -6.68
C MET A 47 -1.61 5.39 -7.39
N ASP A 48 -2.67 6.18 -7.21
CA ASP A 48 -3.97 6.00 -7.82
C ASP A 48 -4.11 7.02 -8.98
N SER A 49 -4.35 6.51 -10.18
CA SER A 49 -4.54 7.33 -11.38
C SER A 49 -5.97 7.84 -11.53
N MET A 50 -6.92 7.32 -10.73
CA MET A 50 -8.31 7.74 -10.77
C MET A 50 -8.45 9.17 -10.25
N HIS A 51 -9.25 9.95 -10.96
CA HIS A 51 -9.59 11.29 -10.51
C HIS A 51 -10.46 11.20 -9.25
N ILE A 52 -10.05 11.88 -8.17
CA ILE A 52 -10.88 12.03 -6.97
C ILE A 52 -12.13 12.83 -7.37
N PRO A 53 -13.34 12.25 -7.30
CA PRO A 53 -14.53 12.93 -7.79
C PRO A 53 -14.73 14.29 -7.11
N SER A 54 -15.16 15.31 -7.86
CA SER A 54 -15.34 16.67 -7.32
C SER A 54 -16.38 16.75 -6.20
N TRP A 55 -17.30 15.80 -6.14
CA TRP A 55 -18.31 15.66 -5.08
C TRP A 55 -17.78 14.96 -3.82
N PHE A 56 -16.56 14.40 -3.85
CA PHE A 56 -15.96 13.75 -2.69
C PHE A 56 -15.57 14.81 -1.65
N LYS A 57 -16.21 14.74 -0.48
CA LYS A 57 -16.02 15.69 0.64
C LYS A 57 -15.14 15.12 1.76
N GLY A 58 -14.16 14.29 1.42
CA GLY A 58 -13.20 13.80 2.42
C GLY A 58 -12.17 14.87 2.77
N ASP A 59 -11.78 14.93 4.05
CA ASP A 59 -10.77 15.88 4.54
C ASP A 59 -9.37 15.62 3.93
N HIS A 60 -9.12 14.38 3.51
CA HIS A 60 -7.85 13.99 2.89
C HIS A 60 -8.06 13.20 1.58
N PRO A 61 -7.28 13.48 0.51
CA PRO A 61 -7.33 12.77 -0.77
C PRO A 61 -7.27 11.24 -0.66
N SER A 62 -6.55 10.71 0.33
CA SER A 62 -6.43 9.26 0.55
C SER A 62 -7.70 8.58 1.03
N MET A 63 -8.72 9.32 1.49
CA MET A 63 -9.94 8.73 2.03
C MET A 63 -10.71 7.93 0.96
N HIS A 64 -10.50 8.24 -0.33
CA HIS A 64 -11.00 7.44 -1.44
C HIS A 64 -10.53 5.97 -1.37
N ASN A 65 -9.32 5.73 -0.86
CA ASN A 65 -8.70 4.41 -0.77
C ASN A 65 -8.73 3.83 0.65
N ILE A 66 -9.54 4.37 1.57
CA ILE A 66 -9.47 4.04 3.00
C ILE A 66 -9.67 2.55 3.28
N HIS A 67 -10.57 1.89 2.55
CA HIS A 67 -10.83 0.46 2.70
C HIS A 67 -9.61 -0.38 2.31
N ASN A 68 -8.99 -0.07 1.17
CA ASN A 68 -7.78 -0.74 0.71
C ASN A 68 -6.59 -0.48 1.66
N ILE A 69 -6.44 0.75 2.14
CA ILE A 69 -5.38 1.10 3.11
C ILE A 69 -5.56 0.30 4.39
N HIS A 70 -6.79 0.19 4.91
CA HIS A 70 -7.06 -0.61 6.11
C HIS A 70 -6.78 -2.09 5.88
N TYR A 71 -7.19 -2.64 4.74
CA TYR A 71 -6.90 -4.02 4.37
C TYR A 71 -5.38 -4.29 4.28
N ILE A 72 -4.65 -3.44 3.55
CA ILE A 72 -3.20 -3.54 3.38
C ILE A 72 -2.49 -3.44 4.72
N ALA A 73 -2.82 -2.43 5.54
CA ALA A 73 -2.17 -2.21 6.83
C ALA A 73 -2.36 -3.42 7.75
N ASN A 74 -3.57 -3.96 7.86
CA ASN A 74 -3.85 -5.12 8.72
C ASN A 74 -3.05 -6.36 8.28
N ASN A 75 -3.03 -6.67 6.98
CA ASN A 75 -2.28 -7.82 6.48
C ASN A 75 -0.78 -7.62 6.63
N MET A 76 -0.27 -6.41 6.36
CA MET A 76 1.15 -6.14 6.46
C MET A 76 1.65 -6.08 7.90
N ASN A 77 0.84 -5.61 8.86
CA ASN A 77 1.17 -5.70 10.28
C ASN A 77 1.39 -7.17 10.69
N VAL A 78 0.49 -8.08 10.30
CA VAL A 78 0.63 -9.53 10.55
C VAL A 78 1.90 -10.10 9.89
N VAL A 79 2.17 -9.73 8.64
CA VAL A 79 3.37 -10.16 7.92
C VAL A 79 4.65 -9.67 8.60
N MET A 80 4.67 -8.41 9.08
CA MET A 80 5.80 -7.81 9.76
C MET A 80 6.04 -8.41 11.15
N GLU A 81 4.98 -8.69 11.92
CA GLU A 81 5.09 -9.38 13.21
C GLU A 81 5.64 -10.80 13.06
N LEU A 82 5.25 -11.51 11.99
CA LEU A 82 5.74 -12.86 11.72
C LEU A 82 7.19 -12.89 11.24
N ALA A 83 7.62 -11.87 10.53
CA ALA A 83 9.01 -11.72 10.10
C ALA A 83 9.92 -11.19 11.21
N ASN A 84 9.44 -10.21 11.97
CA ASN A 84 10.13 -9.59 13.09
C ASN A 84 9.21 -9.52 14.32
N PRO A 85 9.31 -10.49 15.25
CA PRO A 85 8.49 -10.52 16.47
C PRO A 85 8.66 -9.31 17.41
N THR A 86 9.67 -8.45 17.16
CA THR A 86 9.88 -7.21 17.92
C THR A 86 9.19 -5.99 17.29
N TRP A 87 8.52 -6.17 16.14
CA TRP A 87 7.72 -5.14 15.49
C TRP A 87 6.60 -4.65 16.42
N LYS A 88 6.49 -3.33 16.58
CA LYS A 88 5.49 -2.66 17.42
C LYS A 88 4.81 -1.48 16.73
N ASP A 89 5.10 -1.31 15.44
CA ASP A 89 4.58 -0.19 14.68
C ASP A 89 3.22 -0.58 14.08
N ASP A 90 2.38 0.42 13.84
CA ASP A 90 1.08 0.21 13.19
C ASP A 90 1.09 0.91 11.84
N ILE A 91 1.16 0.10 10.78
CA ILE A 91 1.19 0.58 9.39
C ILE A 91 -0.04 1.46 9.08
N TYR A 92 -1.18 1.25 9.74
CA TYR A 92 -2.37 2.06 9.49
C TYR A 92 -2.19 3.54 9.89
N MET A 93 -1.32 3.79 10.88
CA MET A 93 -0.97 5.11 11.41
C MET A 93 0.09 5.84 10.59
N TRP A 94 0.66 5.19 9.58
CA TRP A 94 1.69 5.77 8.74
C TRP A 94 1.20 6.95 7.92
N ARG A 95 2.11 7.87 7.62
CA ARG A 95 1.80 9.06 6.83
C ARG A 95 1.32 8.66 5.45
N ARG A 96 0.12 9.10 5.06
CA ARG A 96 -0.46 8.83 3.74
C ARG A 96 -0.06 9.93 2.76
N ILE A 97 0.47 9.54 1.60
CA ILE A 97 0.96 10.46 0.58
C ILE A 97 0.28 10.13 -0.74
N VAL A 98 -0.48 11.10 -1.27
CA VAL A 98 -1.00 11.05 -2.63
C VAL A 98 -0.07 11.92 -3.50
N PRO A 99 0.87 11.31 -4.24
CA PRO A 99 1.83 12.06 -5.05
C PRO A 99 1.15 12.86 -6.17
N THR A 100 1.66 14.07 -6.41
CA THR A 100 1.19 14.94 -7.49
C THR A 100 1.75 14.58 -8.86
N TRP A 101 2.81 13.77 -8.90
CA TRP A 101 3.49 13.35 -10.14
C TRP A 101 2.86 12.11 -10.78
N VAL A 102 1.88 11.44 -10.14
CA VAL A 102 1.13 10.35 -10.77
C VAL A 102 0.15 10.95 -11.77
N PRO A 103 0.25 10.61 -13.07
CA PRO A 103 -0.69 11.10 -14.06
C PRO A 103 -2.11 10.63 -13.70
N ARG A 104 -3.05 11.57 -13.66
CA ARG A 104 -4.46 11.26 -13.48
C ARG A 104 -5.10 11.05 -14.84
N THR A 105 -5.97 10.06 -14.95
CA THR A 105 -6.79 9.92 -16.14
C THR A 105 -7.71 11.15 -16.24
N LEU A 106 -7.62 11.86 -17.37
CA LEU A 106 -8.60 12.88 -17.72
C LEU A 106 -9.89 12.13 -18.04
N ASN A 107 -10.98 12.48 -17.36
CA ASN A 107 -12.30 11.89 -17.60
C ASN A 107 -12.60 11.91 -19.11
N TRP A 108 -12.89 10.74 -19.67
CA TRP A 108 -13.59 10.58 -20.95
C TRP A 108 -15.07 10.32 -20.67
#